data_AF-A0AAW7Q4D4-F1
#
_entry.id   AF-A0AAW7Q4D4-F1
#
_cell.length_a   1.000
_cell.length_b   1.000
_cell.length_c   1.000
_cell.angle_alpha   90.00
_cell.angle_beta   90.00
_cell.angle_gamma   90.00
#
_symmetry.space_group_name_H-M   'P 1'
#
loop_
_entity.id
_entity.type
_entity.pdbx_description
1 polymer ?
#
loop_
_entity_poly.entity_id
_entity_poly.type
_entity_poly.pdbx_seq_one_letter_code
_entity_poly.pdbx_strand_id
1 'polypeptide(L)'
;MRRTIYLDQNILSDLRIRKLREANDNNFLLFKNFLLQSNIQVIYSHITLSEINQITNDRYKIEHIDVLEELNAKYIEPKSKKLSCKKPSQIWFDYEEYLKIENDILGFKNLALTINNLSRKSSGLPNNNGFDEIGQSLENNIKDFSNTIINLLDIDIDENNLKEEYKGNISQIKSCIEQMKRELPILLNQKLIYINTLTKFDNLPLGPKPFREYEPIKSINVSKLPSCEVVLAIEKICNKNNEFNWRESFEDSTENKIAMAYTLMNWAGYYPDDFDKIKKNTDRFRASNNDMQHAIFASKADFLISNDNALQMKAIASYEYAGANTNVLSIENFLKNCSIL
;
A
#
# COMPACT_ATOMS: atom_id res chain seq x y z
N MET A 1 -25.02 -10.68 9.41
CA MET A 1 -23.83 -9.89 9.02
C MET A 1 -23.32 -10.46 7.70
N ARG A 2 -23.06 -9.63 6.68
CA ARG A 2 -22.51 -10.12 5.40
C ARG A 2 -21.06 -10.51 5.60
N ARG A 3 -20.62 -11.62 5.00
CA ARG A 3 -19.20 -11.97 4.96
C ARG A 3 -18.49 -11.11 3.94
N THR A 4 -17.31 -10.66 4.30
CA THR A 4 -16.52 -9.71 3.52
C THR A 4 -15.35 -10.42 2.87
N ILE A 5 -15.16 -10.18 1.57
CA ILE A 5 -14.13 -10.83 0.76
C ILE A 5 -13.33 -9.75 0.04
N TYR A 6 -12.03 -9.72 0.32
CA TYR A 6 -11.07 -8.90 -0.41
C TYR A 6 -10.42 -9.74 -1.51
N LEU A 7 -10.44 -9.22 -2.73
CA LEU A 7 -9.84 -9.89 -3.89
C LEU A 7 -8.50 -9.26 -4.22
N ASP A 8 -7.47 -10.08 -4.33
CA ASP A 8 -6.22 -9.71 -4.98
C ASP A 8 -6.49 -9.36 -6.46
N GLN A 9 -5.63 -8.53 -7.04
CA GLN A 9 -5.76 -8.03 -8.40
C GLN A 9 -5.67 -9.15 -9.45
N ASN A 10 -4.91 -10.22 -9.18
CA ASN A 10 -4.86 -11.39 -10.07
C ASN A 10 -6.24 -12.07 -10.19
N ILE A 11 -6.97 -12.20 -9.08
CA ILE A 11 -8.32 -12.78 -9.05
C ILE A 11 -9.29 -11.88 -9.79
N LEU A 12 -9.26 -10.57 -9.51
CA LEU A 12 -10.12 -9.61 -10.20
C LEU A 12 -9.88 -9.62 -11.72
N SER A 13 -8.62 -9.74 -12.13
CA SER A 13 -8.22 -9.81 -13.55
C SER A 13 -8.80 -11.02 -14.27
N ASP A 14 -8.92 -12.15 -13.60
CA ASP A 14 -9.42 -13.40 -14.18
C ASP A 14 -10.96 -13.50 -14.13
N LEU A 15 -11.63 -12.70 -13.30
CA LEU A 15 -13.09 -12.59 -13.24
C LEU A 15 -13.71 -11.75 -14.37
N ARG A 16 -12.89 -11.09 -15.21
CA ARG A 16 -13.37 -10.35 -16.38
C ARG A 16 -14.07 -11.27 -17.36
N ILE A 17 -15.22 -10.83 -17.89
CA ILE A 17 -16.09 -11.64 -18.79
C ILE A 17 -15.30 -12.25 -19.95
N ARG A 18 -14.41 -11.46 -20.57
CA ARG A 18 -13.56 -11.94 -21.66
C ARG A 18 -12.65 -13.08 -21.23
N LYS A 19 -11.98 -12.96 -20.07
CA LYS A 19 -11.09 -13.99 -19.50
C LYS A 19 -11.85 -15.27 -19.15
N LEU A 20 -13.04 -15.14 -18.56
CA LEU A 20 -13.91 -16.28 -18.25
C LEU A 20 -14.29 -17.06 -19.52
N ARG A 21 -14.62 -16.34 -20.61
CA ARG A 21 -14.96 -16.96 -21.91
C ARG A 21 -13.75 -17.61 -22.58
N GLU A 22 -12.57 -17.00 -22.48
CA GLU A 22 -11.33 -17.52 -23.07
C GLU A 22 -10.79 -18.75 -22.31
N ALA A 23 -10.84 -18.74 -20.97
CA ALA A 23 -10.26 -19.77 -20.13
C ALA A 23 -11.12 -21.04 -20.02
N ASN A 24 -12.45 -20.91 -20.17
CA ASN A 24 -13.42 -21.99 -19.94
C ASN A 24 -13.23 -22.70 -18.58
N ASP A 25 -12.79 -21.95 -17.56
CA ASP A 25 -12.53 -22.45 -16.22
C ASP A 25 -13.79 -22.37 -15.36
N ASN A 26 -14.37 -23.54 -15.07
CA ASN A 26 -15.57 -23.67 -14.25
C ASN A 26 -15.38 -23.15 -12.82
N ASN A 27 -14.16 -23.17 -12.26
CA ASN A 27 -13.93 -22.73 -10.88
C ASN A 27 -14.11 -21.21 -10.76
N PHE A 28 -13.60 -20.43 -11.71
CA PHE A 28 -13.79 -18.98 -11.69
C PHE A 28 -15.26 -18.58 -11.90
N LEU A 29 -15.99 -19.31 -12.75
CA LEU A 29 -17.42 -19.06 -12.95
C LEU A 29 -18.22 -19.37 -11.67
N LEU A 30 -17.96 -20.51 -11.02
CA LEU A 30 -18.57 -20.89 -9.76
C LEU A 30 -18.25 -19.87 -8.65
N PHE A 31 -16.98 -19.46 -8.56
CA PHE A 31 -16.54 -18.47 -7.60
C PHE A 31 -17.22 -17.12 -7.84
N LYS A 32 -17.32 -16.65 -9.08
CA LYS A 32 -18.03 -15.41 -9.42
C LYS A 32 -19.50 -15.46 -9.00
N ASN A 33 -20.18 -16.57 -9.28
CA ASN A 33 -21.57 -16.77 -8.87
C ASN A 33 -21.73 -16.78 -7.34
N PHE A 34 -20.77 -17.36 -6.62
CA PHE A 34 -20.74 -17.30 -5.16
C PHE A 34 -20.59 -15.86 -4.65
N LEU A 35 -19.70 -15.06 -5.24
CA LEU A 35 -19.51 -13.66 -4.85
C LEU A 35 -20.76 -12.78 -5.02
N LEU A 36 -21.68 -13.17 -5.90
CA LEU A 36 -22.95 -12.48 -6.15
C LEU A 36 -24.05 -12.78 -5.11
N GLN A 37 -23.82 -13.70 -4.18
CA GLN A 37 -24.80 -14.03 -3.15
C GLN A 37 -25.04 -12.84 -2.20
N SER A 38 -26.29 -12.68 -1.74
CA SER A 38 -26.73 -11.52 -0.95
C SER A 38 -26.12 -11.41 0.45
N ASN A 39 -25.54 -12.50 0.95
CA ASN A 39 -24.81 -12.59 2.21
C ASN A 39 -23.30 -12.31 2.06
N ILE A 40 -22.79 -12.08 0.84
CA ILE A 40 -21.40 -11.75 0.55
C ILE A 40 -21.27 -10.26 0.22
N GLN A 41 -20.15 -9.67 0.63
CA GLN A 41 -19.76 -8.31 0.26
C GLN A 41 -18.31 -8.33 -0.21
N VAL A 42 -18.11 -8.10 -1.51
CA VAL A 42 -16.77 -7.89 -2.07
C VAL A 42 -16.26 -6.52 -1.67
N ILE A 43 -15.00 -6.43 -1.27
CA ILE A 43 -14.31 -5.20 -0.87
C ILE A 43 -13.08 -5.01 -1.76
N TYR A 44 -12.78 -3.76 -2.10
CA TYR A 44 -11.57 -3.37 -2.82
C TYR A 44 -11.01 -2.05 -2.27
N SER A 45 -9.74 -1.74 -2.55
CA SER A 45 -9.06 -0.57 -1.99
C SER A 45 -8.45 0.34 -3.07
N HIS A 46 -7.81 1.42 -2.62
CA HIS A 46 -7.07 2.32 -3.50
C HIS A 46 -5.90 1.64 -4.23
N ILE A 47 -5.39 0.50 -3.71
CA ILE A 47 -4.35 -0.29 -4.35
C ILE A 47 -4.90 -0.98 -5.59
N THR A 48 -6.11 -1.54 -5.50
CA THR A 48 -6.85 -2.09 -6.64
C THR A 48 -6.99 -1.03 -7.74
N LEU A 49 -7.38 0.20 -7.38
CA LEU A 49 -7.50 1.31 -8.34
C LEU A 49 -6.16 1.72 -8.94
N SER A 50 -5.11 1.80 -8.12
CA SER A 50 -3.75 2.09 -8.58
C SER A 50 -3.26 1.06 -9.60
N GLU A 51 -3.52 -0.22 -9.37
CA GLU A 51 -3.15 -1.27 -10.31
C GLU A 51 -4.00 -1.26 -11.58
N ILE A 52 -5.29 -0.98 -11.48
CA ILE A 52 -6.15 -0.75 -12.65
C ILE A 52 -5.61 0.42 -13.49
N ASN A 53 -5.20 1.52 -12.85
CA ASN A 53 -4.66 2.68 -13.54
C ASN A 53 -3.34 2.40 -14.28
N GLN A 54 -2.54 1.46 -13.78
CA GLN A 54 -1.28 1.05 -14.42
C GLN A 54 -1.48 0.19 -15.68
N ILE A 55 -2.71 -0.29 -15.94
CA ILE A 55 -3.03 -1.04 -17.15
C ILE A 55 -2.92 -0.10 -18.36
N THR A 56 -2.21 -0.50 -19.41
CA THR A 56 -2.02 0.35 -20.60
C THR A 56 -3.23 0.39 -21.52
N ASN A 57 -4.08 -0.64 -21.50
CA ASN A 57 -5.26 -0.75 -22.35
C ASN A 57 -6.51 -0.26 -21.61
N ASP A 58 -7.11 0.85 -22.05
CA ASP A 58 -8.27 1.45 -21.40
C ASP A 58 -9.51 0.56 -21.41
N ARG A 59 -9.70 -0.27 -22.44
CA ARG A 59 -10.77 -1.27 -22.44
C ARG A 59 -10.60 -2.25 -21.29
N TYR A 60 -9.37 -2.66 -21.00
CA TYR A 60 -9.10 -3.55 -19.87
C TYR A 60 -9.30 -2.85 -18.54
N LYS A 61 -9.08 -1.53 -18.42
CA LYS A 61 -9.45 -0.78 -17.21
C LYS A 61 -10.95 -0.83 -16.96
N ILE A 62 -11.74 -0.50 -17.99
CA ILE A 62 -13.20 -0.54 -17.94
C ILE A 62 -13.69 -1.93 -17.55
N GLU A 63 -13.13 -3.00 -18.15
CA GLU A 63 -13.50 -4.38 -17.80
C GLU A 63 -13.29 -4.70 -16.30
N HIS A 64 -12.29 -4.13 -15.62
CA HIS A 64 -12.12 -4.32 -14.17
C HIS A 64 -13.16 -3.56 -13.37
N ILE A 65 -13.48 -2.32 -13.77
CA ILE A 65 -14.51 -1.51 -13.12
C ILE A 65 -15.88 -2.19 -13.29
N ASP A 66 -16.19 -2.72 -14.47
CA ASP A 66 -17.41 -3.48 -14.75
C ASP A 66 -17.54 -4.70 -13.82
N VAL A 67 -16.44 -5.44 -13.59
CA VAL A 67 -16.46 -6.57 -12.64
C VAL A 67 -16.75 -6.08 -11.22
N LEU A 68 -16.14 -4.98 -10.78
CA LEU A 68 -16.43 -4.41 -9.46
C LEU A 68 -17.90 -3.96 -9.35
N GLU A 69 -18.46 -3.38 -10.41
CA GLU A 69 -19.88 -2.99 -10.46
C GLU A 69 -20.81 -4.19 -10.39
N GLU A 70 -20.54 -5.22 -11.19
CA GLU A 70 -21.31 -6.47 -11.23
C GLU A 70 -21.34 -7.14 -9.86
N LEU A 71 -20.22 -7.14 -9.16
CA LEU A 71 -20.09 -7.69 -7.80
C LEU A 71 -20.67 -6.78 -6.71
N ASN A 72 -21.20 -5.59 -7.07
CA ASN A 72 -21.60 -4.53 -6.12
C ASN A 72 -20.52 -4.31 -5.04
N ALA A 73 -19.26 -4.30 -5.47
CA ALA A 73 -18.11 -4.23 -4.59
C ALA A 73 -18.07 -2.89 -3.85
N LYS A 74 -17.57 -2.90 -2.61
CA LYS A 74 -17.48 -1.70 -1.76
C LYS A 74 -16.03 -1.26 -1.61
N TYR A 75 -15.79 0.00 -1.87
CA TYR A 75 -14.49 0.62 -1.64
C TYR A 75 -14.26 0.79 -0.14
N ILE A 76 -13.09 0.36 0.36
CA ILE A 76 -12.64 0.65 1.72
C ILE A 76 -11.84 1.95 1.73
N GLU A 77 -12.34 2.94 2.46
CA GLU A 77 -11.68 4.25 2.58
C GLU A 77 -10.35 4.12 3.35
N PRO A 78 -9.20 4.59 2.81
CA PRO A 78 -7.90 4.35 3.43
C PRO A 78 -7.73 4.89 4.84
N LYS A 79 -8.34 6.05 5.15
CA LYS A 79 -8.24 6.72 6.45
C LYS A 79 -9.32 6.26 7.42
N SER A 80 -10.58 6.37 7.03
CA SER A 80 -11.71 6.08 7.92
C SER A 80 -12.01 4.58 8.06
N LYS A 81 -11.48 3.76 7.14
CA LYS A 81 -11.72 2.32 7.02
C LYS A 81 -13.20 1.95 6.83
N LYS A 82 -14.04 2.94 6.51
CA LYS A 82 -15.46 2.73 6.25
C LYS A 82 -15.66 2.28 4.81
N LEU A 83 -16.68 1.45 4.61
CA LEU A 83 -17.10 1.05 3.28
C LEU A 83 -17.92 2.18 2.63
N SER A 84 -17.52 2.60 1.45
CA SER A 84 -18.21 3.64 0.69
C SER A 84 -19.55 3.15 0.16
N CYS A 85 -20.56 4.00 0.21
CA CYS A 85 -21.86 3.74 -0.42
C CYS A 85 -21.87 4.00 -1.92
N LYS A 86 -20.82 4.66 -2.46
CA LYS A 86 -20.72 4.99 -3.89
C LYS A 86 -20.55 3.74 -4.75
N LYS A 87 -20.94 3.84 -6.02
CA LYS A 87 -20.70 2.80 -7.02
C LYS A 87 -19.22 2.77 -7.45
N PRO A 88 -18.69 1.62 -7.89
CA PRO A 88 -17.31 1.54 -8.36
C PRO A 88 -16.94 2.50 -9.49
N SER A 89 -17.83 2.73 -10.47
CA SER A 89 -17.59 3.74 -11.52
C SER A 89 -17.41 5.16 -10.97
N GLN A 90 -18.23 5.55 -9.99
CA GLN A 90 -18.09 6.86 -9.34
C GLN A 90 -16.79 6.96 -8.54
N ILE A 91 -16.43 5.91 -7.81
CA ILE A 91 -15.15 5.86 -7.08
C ILE A 91 -13.96 5.94 -8.05
N TRP A 92 -14.04 5.27 -9.20
CA TRP A 92 -13.02 5.35 -10.24
C TRP A 92 -12.89 6.76 -10.80
N PHE A 93 -14.00 7.40 -11.13
CA PHE A 93 -14.01 8.79 -11.58
C PHE A 93 -13.39 9.73 -10.55
N ASP A 94 -13.82 9.64 -9.29
CA ASP A 94 -13.29 10.44 -8.18
C ASP A 94 -11.76 10.20 -8.00
N TYR A 95 -11.30 8.96 -8.20
CA TYR A 95 -9.89 8.60 -8.15
C TYR A 95 -9.07 9.22 -9.29
N GLU A 96 -9.59 9.21 -10.52
CA GLU A 96 -8.94 9.87 -11.65
C GLU A 96 -8.87 11.40 -11.49
N GLU A 97 -9.92 12.03 -10.95
CA GLU A 97 -9.89 13.45 -10.59
C GLU A 97 -8.87 13.75 -9.49
N TYR A 98 -8.83 12.92 -8.44
CA TYR A 98 -7.85 13.03 -7.38
C TYR A 98 -6.42 12.98 -7.92
N LEU A 99 -6.12 12.03 -8.82
CA LEU A 99 -4.78 11.91 -9.41
C LEU A 99 -4.39 13.14 -10.22
N LYS A 100 -5.33 13.81 -10.90
CA LYS A 100 -5.03 15.06 -11.63
C LYS A 100 -4.68 16.17 -10.65
N ILE A 101 -5.46 16.33 -9.57
CA ILE A 101 -5.22 17.35 -8.55
C ILE A 101 -3.88 17.10 -7.83
N GLU A 102 -3.66 15.88 -7.36
CA GLU A 102 -2.47 15.50 -6.59
C GLU A 102 -1.18 15.70 -7.41
N ASN A 103 -1.18 15.27 -8.68
CA ASN A 103 0.00 15.33 -9.52
C ASN A 103 0.25 16.72 -10.11
N ASP A 104 -0.79 17.41 -10.59
CA ASP A 104 -0.61 18.64 -11.38
C ASP A 104 -0.66 19.90 -10.52
N ILE A 105 -1.46 19.92 -9.44
CA ILE A 105 -1.64 21.12 -8.60
C ILE A 105 -0.69 21.10 -7.40
N LEU A 106 -0.59 19.97 -6.71
CA LEU A 106 0.18 19.88 -5.47
C LEU A 106 1.63 19.45 -5.69
N GLY A 107 1.99 18.93 -6.87
CA GLY A 107 3.36 18.50 -7.17
C GLY A 107 3.82 17.26 -6.39
N PHE A 108 2.89 16.50 -5.79
CA PHE A 108 3.20 15.30 -5.00
C PHE A 108 3.95 14.23 -5.80
N LYS A 109 3.79 14.22 -7.12
CA LYS A 109 4.45 13.29 -8.02
C LYS A 109 5.95 13.22 -7.81
N ASN A 110 6.62 14.38 -7.71
CA ASN A 110 8.07 14.44 -7.55
C ASN A 110 8.51 13.90 -6.19
N LEU A 111 7.78 14.27 -5.12
CA LEU A 111 8.02 13.75 -3.79
C LEU A 111 7.84 12.23 -3.72
N ALA A 112 6.76 11.71 -4.31
CA ALA A 112 6.47 10.28 -4.39
C ALA A 112 7.56 9.52 -5.17
N LEU A 113 8.04 10.09 -6.28
CA LEU A 113 9.15 9.52 -7.06
C LEU A 113 10.45 9.48 -6.24
N THR A 114 10.77 10.52 -5.49
CA THR A 114 11.97 10.55 -4.63
C THR A 114 11.88 9.55 -3.47
N ILE A 115 10.71 9.42 -2.83
CA ILE A 115 10.48 8.40 -1.79
C ILE A 115 10.59 6.99 -2.39
N ASN A 116 10.09 6.77 -3.60
CA ASN A 116 10.26 5.50 -4.29
C ASN A 116 11.74 5.22 -4.60
N ASN A 117 12.50 6.22 -5.06
CA ASN A 117 13.94 6.11 -5.29
C ASN A 117 14.71 5.75 -4.00
N LEU A 118 14.36 6.38 -2.88
CA LEU A 118 14.90 6.05 -1.56
C LEU A 118 14.59 4.59 -1.20
N SER A 119 13.32 4.20 -1.30
CA SER A 119 12.86 2.84 -0.96
C SER A 119 13.57 1.77 -1.80
N ARG A 120 13.76 2.03 -3.09
CA ARG A 120 14.51 1.15 -4.00
C ARG A 120 15.99 1.06 -3.59
N LYS A 121 16.66 2.20 -3.37
CA LYS A 121 18.07 2.24 -2.97
C LYS A 121 18.28 1.52 -1.64
N SER A 122 17.43 1.78 -0.64
CA SER A 122 17.46 1.09 0.67
C SER A 122 17.18 -0.40 0.58
N SER A 123 16.49 -0.84 -0.48
CA SER A 123 16.26 -2.27 -0.77
C SER A 123 17.37 -2.91 -1.60
N GLY A 124 18.48 -2.22 -1.83
CA GLY A 124 19.63 -2.73 -2.58
C GLY A 124 19.44 -2.77 -4.10
N LEU A 125 18.37 -2.15 -4.63
CA LEU A 125 18.11 -2.13 -6.07
C LEU A 125 19.01 -1.12 -6.78
N PRO A 126 19.38 -1.38 -8.06
CA PRO A 126 20.08 -0.42 -8.89
C PRO A 126 19.29 0.90 -8.94
N ASN A 127 19.97 1.97 -8.55
CA ASN A 127 19.49 3.34 -8.66
C ASN A 127 20.69 4.21 -9.05
N ASN A 128 20.52 5.01 -10.11
CA ASN A 128 21.57 5.88 -10.64
C ASN A 128 21.97 6.96 -9.63
N ASN A 129 21.09 7.28 -8.68
CA ASN A 129 21.34 8.32 -7.71
C ASN A 129 22.01 7.80 -6.42
N GLY A 130 22.91 8.60 -5.85
CA GLY A 130 23.47 8.41 -4.50
C GLY A 130 22.47 8.75 -3.39
N PHE A 131 22.75 8.36 -2.13
CA PHE A 131 21.89 8.78 -1.01
C PHE A 131 21.94 10.29 -0.75
N ASP A 132 23.05 10.94 -1.09
CA ASP A 132 23.22 12.41 -1.09
C ASP A 132 22.24 13.08 -2.07
N GLU A 133 22.21 12.64 -3.32
CA GLU A 133 21.34 13.18 -4.36
C GLU A 133 19.86 12.92 -4.05
N ILE A 134 19.54 11.72 -3.52
CA ILE A 134 18.18 11.41 -3.05
C ILE A 134 17.79 12.32 -1.89
N GLY A 135 18.70 12.57 -0.92
CA GLY A 135 18.46 13.46 0.20
C GLY A 135 18.22 14.90 -0.23
N GLN A 136 19.06 15.44 -1.13
CA GLN A 136 18.88 16.78 -1.69
C GLN A 136 17.56 16.90 -2.46
N SER A 137 17.21 15.89 -3.26
CA SER A 137 15.93 15.85 -3.97
C SER A 137 14.74 15.84 -3.00
N LEU A 138 14.84 15.08 -1.89
CA LEU A 138 13.79 15.02 -0.89
C LEU A 138 13.61 16.38 -0.19
N GLU A 139 14.72 17.03 0.16
CA GLU A 139 14.71 18.37 0.75
C GLU A 139 14.07 19.39 -0.18
N ASN A 140 14.49 19.43 -1.45
CA ASN A 140 13.95 20.36 -2.44
C ASN A 140 12.46 20.11 -2.69
N ASN A 141 12.05 18.85 -2.89
CA ASN A 141 10.64 18.52 -3.12
C ASN A 141 9.75 18.88 -1.92
N ILE A 142 10.24 18.71 -0.68
CA ILE A 142 9.50 19.11 0.52
C ILE A 142 9.37 20.64 0.61
N LYS A 143 10.44 21.40 0.27
CA LYS A 143 10.39 22.87 0.20
C LYS A 143 9.40 23.34 -0.85
N ASP A 144 9.47 22.77 -2.06
CA ASP A 144 8.58 23.12 -3.16
C ASP A 144 7.11 22.81 -2.81
N PHE A 145 6.85 21.63 -2.27
CA PHE A 145 5.53 21.25 -1.77
C PHE A 145 5.00 22.23 -0.72
N SER A 146 5.85 22.64 0.22
CA SER A 146 5.48 23.58 1.28
C SER A 146 5.18 24.97 0.72
N ASN A 147 5.98 25.45 -0.23
CA ASN A 147 5.75 26.72 -0.92
C ASN A 147 4.44 26.69 -1.72
N THR A 148 4.14 25.58 -2.40
CA THR A 148 2.86 25.39 -3.09
C THR A 148 1.68 25.48 -2.12
N ILE A 149 1.75 24.83 -0.95
CA ILE A 149 0.72 24.96 0.09
C ILE A 149 0.59 26.42 0.55
N ILE A 150 1.70 27.10 0.83
CA ILE A 150 1.67 28.51 1.28
C ILE A 150 0.98 29.40 0.23
N ASN A 151 1.29 29.20 -1.06
CA ASN A 151 0.67 29.93 -2.16
C ASN A 151 -0.83 29.60 -2.29
N LEU A 152 -1.23 28.33 -2.11
CA LEU A 152 -2.63 27.92 -2.11
C LEU A 152 -3.41 28.45 -0.89
N LEU A 153 -2.72 28.75 0.21
CA LEU A 153 -3.29 29.43 1.36
C LEU A 153 -3.40 30.95 1.16
N ASP A 154 -2.83 31.49 0.08
CA ASP A 154 -2.91 32.91 -0.28
C ASP A 154 -4.17 33.25 -1.10
N ILE A 155 -5.30 32.68 -0.68
CA ILE A 155 -6.62 32.92 -1.27
C ILE A 155 -7.35 33.95 -0.40
N ASP A 156 -7.95 34.95 -1.04
CA ASP A 156 -8.86 35.85 -0.34
C ASP A 156 -10.16 35.10 -0.01
N ILE A 157 -10.34 34.80 1.28
CA ILE A 157 -11.52 34.09 1.76
C ILE A 157 -12.69 35.06 1.72
N ASP A 158 -13.68 34.75 0.87
CA ASP A 158 -15.01 35.35 0.90
C ASP A 158 -15.91 34.55 1.85
N GLU A 159 -16.45 35.23 2.86
CA GLU A 159 -17.35 34.65 3.86
C GLU A 159 -18.60 34.01 3.22
N ASN A 160 -19.04 34.53 2.07
CA ASN A 160 -20.20 34.00 1.36
C ASN A 160 -19.97 32.59 0.79
N ASN A 161 -18.71 32.22 0.58
CA ASN A 161 -18.31 30.90 0.06
C ASN A 161 -18.03 29.88 1.18
N LEU A 162 -18.09 30.30 2.45
CA LEU A 162 -17.92 29.40 3.59
C LEU A 162 -19.21 28.63 3.88
N LYS A 163 -19.07 27.39 4.38
CA LYS A 163 -20.20 26.66 4.96
C LYS A 163 -20.75 27.44 6.16
N GLU A 164 -22.06 27.35 6.40
CA GLU A 164 -22.77 28.04 7.49
C GLU A 164 -22.07 27.91 8.86
N GLU A 165 -21.52 26.73 9.17
CA GLU A 165 -20.81 26.46 10.43
C GLU A 165 -19.52 27.29 10.64
N TYR A 166 -18.98 27.87 9.56
CA TYR A 166 -17.76 28.69 9.58
C TYR A 166 -18.02 30.18 9.34
N LYS A 167 -19.26 30.58 9.03
CA LYS A 167 -19.64 31.99 8.90
C LYS A 167 -19.50 32.70 10.26
N GLY A 168 -19.06 33.96 10.24
CA GLY A 168 -18.72 34.74 11.44
C GLY A 168 -17.31 34.49 12.01
N ASN A 169 -16.59 33.46 11.58
CA ASN A 169 -15.24 33.12 12.07
C ASN A 169 -14.11 33.57 11.13
N ILE A 170 -14.41 34.38 10.11
CA ILE A 170 -13.47 34.73 9.04
C ILE A 170 -12.15 35.34 9.56
N SER A 171 -12.22 36.21 10.57
CA SER A 171 -11.04 36.83 11.17
C SER A 171 -10.14 35.81 11.86
N GLN A 172 -10.71 34.80 12.52
CA GLN A 172 -9.95 33.72 13.16
C GLN A 172 -9.32 32.81 12.10
N ILE A 173 -10.07 32.48 11.04
CA ILE A 173 -9.56 31.68 9.92
C ILE A 173 -8.38 32.38 9.24
N LYS A 174 -8.53 33.68 8.91
CA LYS A 174 -7.45 34.49 8.33
C LYS A 174 -6.24 34.56 9.27
N SER A 175 -6.46 34.74 10.58
CA SER A 175 -5.37 34.73 11.57
C SER A 175 -4.63 33.40 11.63
N CYS A 176 -5.34 32.26 11.58
CA CYS A 176 -4.71 30.93 11.58
C CYS A 176 -3.88 30.71 10.32
N ILE A 177 -4.39 31.13 9.15
CA ILE A 177 -3.67 31.04 7.88
C ILE A 177 -2.38 31.86 7.94
N GLU A 178 -2.45 33.10 8.41
CA GLU A 178 -1.26 33.95 8.54
C GLU A 178 -0.23 33.38 9.52
N GLN A 179 -0.69 32.76 10.61
CA GLN A 179 0.20 32.03 11.52
C GLN A 179 0.86 30.84 10.82
N MET A 180 0.09 30.02 10.09
CA MET A 180 0.62 28.86 9.35
C MET A 180 1.67 29.29 8.31
N LYS A 181 1.42 30.38 7.56
CA LYS A 181 2.38 30.92 6.59
C LYS A 181 3.71 31.32 7.23
N ARG A 182 3.69 31.83 8.47
CA ARG A 182 4.90 32.24 9.20
C ARG A 182 5.64 31.06 9.82
N GLU A 183 4.90 30.13 10.43
CA GLU A 183 5.49 29.04 11.21
C GLU A 183 5.98 27.87 10.35
N LEU A 184 5.28 27.57 9.24
CA LEU A 184 5.60 26.42 8.40
C LEU A 184 7.04 26.47 7.86
N PRO A 185 7.56 27.58 7.30
CA PRO A 185 8.95 27.66 6.83
C PRO A 185 9.97 27.43 7.95
N ILE A 186 9.69 27.92 9.17
CA ILE A 186 10.58 27.80 10.32
C ILE A 186 10.69 26.34 10.76
N LEU A 187 9.54 25.69 10.94
CA LEU A 187 9.46 24.27 11.32
C LEU A 187 10.09 23.38 10.25
N LEU A 188 9.87 23.70 8.98
CA LEU A 188 10.46 22.97 7.86
C LEU A 188 11.98 23.02 7.93
N ASN A 189 12.57 24.21 8.00
CA ASN A 189 14.02 24.39 8.03
C ASN A 189 14.66 23.71 9.25
N GLN A 190 13.99 23.68 10.41
CA GLN A 190 14.47 22.95 11.58
C GLN A 190 14.48 21.43 11.38
N LYS A 191 13.50 20.88 10.65
CA LYS A 191 13.35 19.43 10.45
C LYS A 191 14.16 18.90 9.25
N LEU A 192 14.40 19.72 8.23
CA LEU A 192 15.14 19.31 7.03
C LEU A 192 16.63 19.01 7.30
N ILE A 193 17.21 19.54 8.38
CA ILE A 193 18.61 19.28 8.79
C ILE A 193 18.90 17.77 8.91
N TYR A 194 17.90 16.96 9.27
CA TYR A 194 18.06 15.50 9.43
C TYR A 194 18.08 14.72 8.10
N ILE A 195 17.60 15.31 6.99
CA ILE A 195 17.59 14.65 5.68
C ILE A 195 19.00 14.48 5.12
N ASN A 196 19.91 15.38 5.46
CA ASN A 196 21.33 15.32 5.05
C ASN A 196 22.12 14.17 5.73
N THR A 197 21.46 13.34 6.55
CA THR A 197 22.08 12.19 7.21
C THR A 197 22.01 10.91 6.36
N LEU A 198 21.36 10.91 5.20
CA LEU A 198 21.23 9.71 4.36
C LEU A 198 22.58 9.21 3.80
N THR A 199 23.55 10.10 3.63
CA THR A 199 24.91 9.78 3.15
C THR A 199 25.66 8.77 4.02
N LYS A 200 25.28 8.64 5.31
CA LYS A 200 25.84 7.62 6.20
C LYS A 200 25.57 6.18 5.73
N PHE A 201 24.63 6.00 4.80
CA PHE A 201 24.22 4.71 4.27
C PHE A 201 24.90 4.32 2.95
N ASP A 202 25.66 5.21 2.29
CA ASP A 202 26.25 4.95 0.97
C ASP A 202 27.18 3.74 0.91
N ASN A 203 27.86 3.45 2.03
CA ASN A 203 28.83 2.34 2.12
C ASN A 203 28.28 1.09 2.84
N LEU A 204 26.99 1.08 3.21
CA LEU A 204 26.40 -0.08 3.88
C LEU A 204 25.89 -1.09 2.85
N PRO A 205 26.09 -2.40 3.07
CA PRO A 205 25.50 -3.42 2.22
C PRO A 205 24.01 -3.54 2.58
N LEU A 206 23.17 -2.75 1.89
CA LEU A 206 21.73 -2.71 2.11
C LEU A 206 20.96 -3.71 1.24
N GLY A 207 19.72 -3.97 1.64
CA GLY A 207 18.77 -4.79 0.91
C GLY A 207 18.74 -6.26 1.31
N PRO A 208 17.87 -7.06 0.68
CA PRO A 208 17.62 -8.43 1.09
C PRO A 208 18.83 -9.35 0.99
N LYS A 209 19.71 -9.17 -0.01
CA LYS A 209 20.84 -10.08 -0.22
C LYS A 209 21.85 -10.03 0.94
N PRO A 210 22.41 -8.87 1.31
CA PRO A 210 23.24 -8.77 2.52
C PRO A 210 22.53 -9.22 3.80
N PHE A 211 21.23 -8.91 3.93
CA PHE A 211 20.46 -9.31 5.10
C PHE A 211 20.32 -10.85 5.22
N ARG A 212 20.15 -11.57 4.11
CA ARG A 212 20.11 -13.04 4.08
C ARG A 212 21.48 -13.68 4.32
N GLU A 213 22.54 -12.99 3.92
CA GLU A 213 23.93 -13.44 4.12
C GLU A 213 24.42 -13.22 5.56
N TYR A 214 23.73 -12.40 6.35
CA TYR A 214 24.01 -12.22 7.77
C TYR A 214 23.77 -13.54 8.52
N GLU A 215 24.85 -14.12 9.05
CA GLU A 215 24.86 -15.50 9.57
C GLU A 215 23.76 -15.80 10.61
N PRO A 216 23.41 -14.90 11.54
CA PRO A 216 22.27 -15.11 12.43
C PRO A 216 20.95 -15.30 11.68
N ILE A 217 20.65 -14.48 10.66
CA ILE A 217 19.43 -14.63 9.85
C ILE A 217 19.47 -15.92 9.05
N LYS A 218 20.60 -16.20 8.40
CA LYS A 218 20.81 -17.43 7.62
C LYS A 218 20.59 -18.70 8.46
N SER A 219 21.01 -18.66 9.73
CA SER A 219 20.89 -19.79 10.66
C SER A 219 19.46 -20.16 11.05
N ILE A 220 18.50 -19.22 10.96
CA ILE A 220 17.09 -19.49 11.27
C ILE A 220 16.47 -20.46 10.26
N ASN A 221 16.89 -20.41 8.99
CA ASN A 221 16.26 -21.11 7.88
C ASN A 221 14.73 -20.88 7.84
N VAL A 222 14.35 -19.61 7.67
CA VAL A 222 12.95 -19.14 7.72
C VAL A 222 11.98 -19.94 6.84
N SER A 223 12.46 -20.54 5.74
CA SER A 223 11.66 -21.37 4.84
C SER A 223 11.10 -22.66 5.47
N LYS A 224 11.66 -23.11 6.59
CA LYS A 224 11.25 -24.34 7.29
C LYS A 224 10.43 -24.08 8.55
N LEU A 225 10.29 -22.82 8.96
CA LEU A 225 9.52 -22.48 10.16
C LEU A 225 8.02 -22.52 9.88
N PRO A 226 7.19 -22.85 10.89
CA PRO A 226 5.76 -22.63 10.80
C PRO A 226 5.48 -21.12 10.69
N SER A 227 4.44 -20.74 9.95
CA SER A 227 4.10 -19.34 9.64
C SER A 227 4.04 -18.45 10.88
N CYS A 228 3.51 -18.97 11.99
CA CYS A 228 3.34 -18.24 13.25
C CYS A 228 4.66 -17.91 13.96
N GLU A 229 5.75 -18.60 13.63
CA GLU A 229 7.07 -18.39 14.25
C GLU A 229 8.02 -17.56 13.39
N VAL A 230 7.78 -17.45 12.07
CA VAL A 230 8.71 -16.82 11.12
C VAL A 230 9.09 -15.40 11.55
N VAL A 231 8.10 -14.54 11.77
CA VAL A 231 8.32 -13.11 12.09
C VAL A 231 9.00 -12.95 13.44
N LEU A 232 8.56 -13.73 14.44
CA LEU A 232 9.13 -13.71 15.79
C LEU A 232 10.61 -14.13 15.80
N ALA A 233 10.97 -15.14 15.00
CA ALA A 233 12.34 -15.60 14.87
C ALA A 233 13.25 -14.51 14.26
N ILE A 234 12.79 -13.85 13.19
CA ILE A 234 13.53 -12.75 12.54
C ILE A 234 13.68 -11.57 13.50
N GLU A 235 12.60 -11.17 14.14
CA GLU A 235 12.57 -10.04 15.05
C GLU A 235 13.51 -10.24 16.26
N LYS A 236 13.57 -11.45 16.82
CA LYS A 236 14.49 -11.78 17.92
C LYS A 236 15.96 -11.49 17.57
N ILE A 237 16.33 -11.63 16.30
CA ILE A 237 17.66 -11.28 15.82
C ILE A 237 17.82 -9.77 15.67
N CYS A 238 16.85 -9.10 15.06
CA CYS A 238 16.86 -7.64 14.89
C CYS A 238 16.92 -6.89 16.24
N ASN A 239 16.29 -7.42 17.28
CA ASN A 239 16.21 -6.78 18.60
C ASN A 239 17.36 -7.17 19.55
N LYS A 240 18.30 -8.04 19.14
CA LYS A 240 19.29 -8.68 20.03
C LYS A 240 20.20 -7.70 20.78
N ASN A 241 20.37 -6.47 20.29
CA ASN A 241 21.27 -5.49 20.90
C ASN A 241 20.57 -4.40 21.72
N ASN A 242 19.23 -4.33 21.76
CA ASN A 242 18.44 -3.28 22.45
C ASN A 242 18.81 -1.81 22.14
N GLU A 243 19.77 -1.54 21.24
CA GLU A 243 20.22 -0.20 20.88
C GLU A 243 19.17 0.57 20.05
N PHE A 244 18.22 -0.14 19.45
CA PHE A 244 17.14 0.45 18.67
C PHE A 244 15.88 -0.40 18.74
N ASN A 245 14.85 0.10 19.43
CA ASN A 245 13.51 -0.48 19.38
C ASN A 245 12.74 0.13 18.20
N TRP A 246 12.85 -0.50 17.04
CA TRP A 246 12.22 0.01 15.82
C TRP A 246 10.69 0.12 15.95
N ARG A 247 10.06 -0.63 16.86
CA ARG A 247 8.62 -0.52 17.16
C ARG A 247 8.24 0.86 17.71
N GLU A 248 9.13 1.54 18.44
CA GLU A 248 8.85 2.87 18.99
C GLU A 248 8.81 3.96 17.90
N SER A 249 9.33 3.67 16.70
CA SER A 249 9.31 4.61 15.58
C SER A 249 8.00 4.57 14.78
N PHE A 250 7.11 3.62 15.07
CA PHE A 250 5.86 3.44 14.33
C PHE A 250 4.66 3.36 15.28
N GLU A 251 3.49 3.79 14.80
CA GLU A 251 2.25 3.58 15.51
C GLU A 251 1.98 2.08 15.65
N ASP A 252 1.59 1.63 16.85
CA ASP A 252 1.23 0.23 17.11
C ASP A 252 -0.15 -0.11 16.52
N SER A 253 -0.21 -0.22 15.19
CA SER A 253 -1.39 -0.59 14.42
C SER A 253 -1.22 -1.97 13.79
N THR A 254 -2.34 -2.67 13.55
CA THR A 254 -2.37 -3.94 12.80
C THR A 254 -1.72 -3.78 11.43
N GLU A 255 -2.01 -2.66 10.75
CA GLU A 255 -1.49 -2.31 9.44
C GLU A 255 0.05 -2.21 9.43
N ASN A 256 0.63 -1.52 10.41
CA ASN A 256 2.09 -1.39 10.53
C ASN A 256 2.75 -2.73 10.89
N LYS A 257 2.13 -3.51 11.78
CA LYS A 257 2.57 -4.88 12.11
C LYS A 257 2.63 -5.77 10.88
N ILE A 258 1.59 -5.72 10.03
CA ILE A 258 1.54 -6.48 8.77
C ILE A 258 2.62 -5.99 7.80
N ALA A 259 2.75 -4.67 7.61
CA ALA A 259 3.73 -4.09 6.68
C ALA A 259 5.17 -4.49 7.04
N MET A 260 5.52 -4.39 8.31
CA MET A 260 6.87 -4.75 8.76
C MET A 260 7.07 -6.27 8.77
N ALA A 261 6.10 -7.08 9.19
CA ALA A 261 6.19 -8.54 9.07
C ALA A 261 6.46 -8.96 7.62
N TYR A 262 5.69 -8.41 6.68
CA TYR A 262 5.83 -8.68 5.25
C TYR A 262 7.23 -8.31 4.72
N THR A 263 7.72 -7.13 5.12
CA THR A 263 9.05 -6.63 4.73
C THR A 263 10.16 -7.52 5.29
N LEU A 264 10.10 -7.85 6.59
CA LEU A 264 11.08 -8.70 7.27
C LEU A 264 11.13 -10.10 6.65
N MET A 265 9.98 -10.70 6.39
CA MET A 265 9.90 -12.02 5.74
C MET A 265 10.52 -12.00 4.34
N ASN A 266 10.17 -11.00 3.54
CA ASN A 266 10.71 -10.86 2.20
C ASN A 266 12.23 -10.66 2.23
N TRP A 267 12.73 -9.85 3.18
CA TRP A 267 14.16 -9.64 3.38
C TRP A 267 14.85 -10.91 3.85
N ALA A 268 14.32 -11.61 4.86
CA ALA A 268 14.92 -12.82 5.43
C ALA A 268 14.87 -14.04 4.50
N GLY A 269 14.09 -14.01 3.42
CA GLY A 269 14.02 -15.11 2.46
C GLY A 269 12.82 -16.04 2.63
N TYR A 270 11.76 -15.62 3.32
CA TYR A 270 10.50 -16.36 3.41
C TYR A 270 9.57 -15.96 2.25
N TYR A 271 9.39 -16.86 1.29
CA TYR A 271 8.73 -16.60 0.00
C TYR A 271 9.20 -15.27 -0.65
N PRO A 272 10.53 -15.15 -0.91
CA PRO A 272 11.13 -13.89 -1.27
C PRO A 272 10.77 -13.47 -2.69
N ASP A 273 10.57 -12.18 -2.85
CA ASP A 273 10.51 -11.53 -4.15
C ASP A 273 11.92 -11.40 -4.73
N ASP A 274 12.03 -11.66 -6.03
CA ASP A 274 13.27 -11.55 -6.77
C ASP A 274 13.41 -10.13 -7.31
N PHE A 275 13.93 -9.24 -6.46
CA PHE A 275 14.16 -7.83 -6.80
C PHE A 275 15.26 -7.64 -7.85
N ASP A 276 16.20 -8.58 -7.95
CA ASP A 276 17.37 -8.47 -8.83
C ASP A 276 17.07 -8.90 -10.27
N LYS A 277 16.02 -9.70 -10.50
CA LYS A 277 15.56 -10.05 -11.85
C LYS A 277 14.74 -8.92 -12.47
N ILE A 278 15.42 -7.96 -13.08
CA ILE A 278 14.82 -7.01 -14.02
C ILE A 278 14.42 -7.78 -15.29
N LYS A 279 13.27 -8.46 -15.28
CA LYS A 279 12.64 -8.88 -16.54
C LYS A 279 12.14 -7.61 -17.23
N LYS A 280 12.38 -7.48 -18.54
CA LYS A 280 11.78 -6.42 -19.37
C LYS A 280 10.30 -6.30 -19.01
N ASN A 281 9.89 -5.14 -18.51
CA ASN A 281 8.51 -4.76 -18.20
C ASN A 281 7.89 -5.30 -16.89
N THR A 282 8.66 -5.84 -15.92
CA THR A 282 8.08 -6.16 -14.59
C THR A 282 8.88 -5.51 -13.46
N ASP A 283 8.29 -4.49 -12.81
CA ASP A 283 8.85 -3.89 -11.60
C ASP A 283 8.47 -4.74 -10.37
N ARG A 284 9.32 -5.72 -10.04
CA ARG A 284 9.11 -6.68 -8.93
C ARG A 284 9.07 -6.01 -7.56
N PHE A 285 9.75 -4.88 -7.40
CA PHE A 285 9.71 -4.10 -6.18
C PHE A 285 8.31 -3.51 -5.95
N ARG A 286 7.76 -2.90 -6.99
CA ARG A 286 6.39 -2.35 -6.95
C ARG A 286 5.35 -3.45 -6.76
N ALA A 287 5.49 -4.59 -7.43
CA ALA A 287 4.60 -5.74 -7.24
C ALA A 287 4.60 -6.23 -5.79
N SER A 288 5.78 -6.42 -5.19
CA SER A 288 5.92 -6.82 -3.78
C SER A 288 5.27 -5.81 -2.82
N ASN A 289 5.42 -4.51 -3.10
CA ASN A 289 4.76 -3.48 -2.30
C ASN A 289 3.23 -3.49 -2.48
N ASN A 290 2.72 -3.72 -3.69
CA ASN A 290 1.29 -3.85 -3.93
C ASN A 290 0.71 -5.07 -3.18
N ASP A 291 1.38 -6.21 -3.25
CA ASP A 291 1.00 -7.43 -2.52
C ASP A 291 0.91 -7.18 -1.01
N MET A 292 1.92 -6.49 -0.44
CA MET A 292 1.91 -6.08 0.96
C MET A 292 0.71 -5.20 1.28
N GLN A 293 0.41 -4.21 0.43
CA GLN A 293 -0.73 -3.32 0.65
C GLN A 293 -2.07 -4.04 0.52
N HIS A 294 -2.23 -4.99 -0.41
CA HIS A 294 -3.40 -5.86 -0.47
C HIS A 294 -3.57 -6.65 0.83
N ALA A 295 -2.50 -7.24 1.36
CA ALA A 295 -2.54 -7.92 2.65
C ALA A 295 -2.96 -6.97 3.79
N ILE A 296 -2.47 -5.73 3.81
CA ILE A 296 -2.87 -4.72 4.80
C ILE A 296 -4.37 -4.42 4.72
N PHE A 297 -4.92 -4.12 3.54
CA PHE A 297 -6.35 -3.81 3.41
C PHE A 297 -7.25 -5.01 3.66
N ALA A 298 -6.83 -6.20 3.22
CA ALA A 298 -7.58 -7.41 3.42
C ALA A 298 -7.65 -7.85 4.88
N SER A 299 -6.76 -7.37 5.76
CA SER A 299 -6.80 -7.63 7.22
C SER A 299 -8.08 -7.16 7.92
N LYS A 300 -8.92 -6.37 7.23
CA LYS A 300 -10.23 -5.91 7.70
C LYS A 300 -11.40 -6.69 7.09
N ALA A 301 -11.12 -7.66 6.25
CA ALA A 301 -12.11 -8.56 5.65
C ALA A 301 -12.06 -9.93 6.33
N ASP A 302 -13.12 -10.73 6.16
CA ASP A 302 -13.15 -12.12 6.64
C ASP A 302 -12.21 -13.00 5.81
N PHE A 303 -12.06 -12.69 4.51
CA PHE A 303 -11.23 -13.44 3.58
C PHE A 303 -10.36 -12.55 2.68
N LEU A 304 -9.12 -12.96 2.45
CA LEU A 304 -8.27 -12.55 1.33
C LEU A 304 -8.22 -13.70 0.33
N ILE A 305 -8.62 -13.45 -0.92
CA ILE A 305 -8.55 -14.45 -1.99
C ILE A 305 -7.45 -14.09 -2.97
N SER A 306 -6.48 -14.97 -3.11
CA SER A 306 -5.39 -14.88 -4.09
C SER A 306 -4.94 -16.27 -4.53
N ASN A 307 -4.58 -16.42 -5.80
CA ASN A 307 -3.93 -17.63 -6.30
C ASN A 307 -2.39 -17.51 -6.31
N ASP A 308 -1.83 -16.38 -5.88
CA ASP A 308 -0.40 -16.22 -5.69
C ASP A 308 0.03 -16.88 -4.36
N ASN A 309 0.80 -17.96 -4.44
CA ASN A 309 1.24 -18.70 -3.26
C ASN A 309 2.19 -17.88 -2.38
N ALA A 310 3.05 -17.03 -2.96
CA ALA A 310 3.98 -16.22 -2.19
C ALA A 310 3.24 -15.14 -1.39
N LEU A 311 2.26 -14.46 -2.01
CA LEU A 311 1.37 -13.54 -1.29
C LEU A 311 0.60 -14.28 -0.18
N GLN A 312 0.01 -15.44 -0.48
CA GLN A 312 -0.77 -16.19 0.50
C GLN A 312 0.07 -16.53 1.75
N MET A 313 1.26 -17.10 1.56
CA MET A 313 2.10 -17.53 2.66
C MET A 313 2.64 -16.37 3.50
N LYS A 314 2.96 -15.23 2.86
CA LYS A 314 3.36 -14.01 3.58
C LYS A 314 2.17 -13.37 4.31
N ALA A 315 0.99 -13.30 3.71
CA ALA A 315 -0.20 -12.75 4.35
C ALA A 315 -0.62 -13.57 5.58
N ILE A 316 -0.61 -14.91 5.51
CA ILE A 316 -0.91 -15.79 6.65
C ILE A 316 0.02 -15.50 7.83
N ALA A 317 1.33 -15.55 7.61
CA ALA A 317 2.32 -15.30 8.66
C ALA A 317 2.21 -13.87 9.24
N SER A 318 1.94 -12.87 8.39
CA SER A 318 1.69 -11.50 8.83
C SER A 318 0.44 -11.38 9.69
N TYR A 319 -0.65 -12.09 9.36
CA TYR A 319 -1.90 -12.05 10.13
C TYR A 319 -1.78 -12.77 11.47
N GLU A 320 -1.13 -13.93 11.52
CA GLU A 320 -0.83 -14.63 12.76
C GLU A 320 0.02 -13.78 13.70
N TYR A 321 1.03 -13.09 13.15
CA TYR A 321 1.86 -12.15 13.91
C TYR A 321 1.08 -10.91 14.40
N ALA A 322 0.25 -10.32 13.54
CA ALA A 322 -0.48 -9.09 13.85
C ALA A 322 -1.78 -9.31 14.64
N GLY A 323 -2.22 -10.57 14.82
CA GLY A 323 -3.50 -10.92 15.44
C GLY A 323 -4.72 -10.59 14.57
N ALA A 324 -4.59 -10.63 13.24
CA ALA A 324 -5.69 -10.41 12.31
C ALA A 324 -6.46 -11.71 12.05
N ASN A 325 -7.79 -11.65 12.05
CA ASN A 325 -8.67 -12.82 11.90
C ASN A 325 -9.02 -13.17 10.44
N THR A 326 -8.37 -12.52 9.48
CA THR A 326 -8.63 -12.72 8.05
C THR A 326 -8.09 -14.07 7.59
N ASN A 327 -8.94 -14.86 6.91
CA ASN A 327 -8.52 -16.13 6.33
C ASN A 327 -7.99 -15.91 4.91
N VAL A 328 -6.84 -16.49 4.61
CA VAL A 328 -6.19 -16.38 3.30
C VAL A 328 -6.39 -17.68 2.54
N LEU A 329 -7.00 -17.61 1.36
CA LEU A 329 -7.35 -18.80 0.58
C LEU A 329 -7.16 -18.59 -0.92
N SER A 330 -6.77 -19.64 -1.64
CA SER A 330 -6.94 -19.73 -3.09
C SER A 330 -8.41 -19.93 -3.46
N ILE A 331 -8.78 -19.68 -4.72
CA ILE A 331 -10.16 -19.96 -5.19
C ILE A 331 -10.52 -21.43 -4.97
N GLU A 332 -9.61 -22.35 -5.31
CA GLU A 332 -9.86 -23.78 -5.19
C GLU A 332 -10.13 -24.17 -3.73
N ASN A 333 -9.29 -23.71 -2.79
CA ASN A 333 -9.47 -24.00 -1.37
C ASN A 333 -10.72 -23.32 -0.81
N PHE A 334 -11.01 -22.10 -1.26
CA PHE A 334 -12.22 -21.38 -0.87
C PHE A 334 -13.47 -22.14 -1.28
N LEU A 335 -13.55 -22.60 -2.53
CA LEU A 335 -14.69 -23.37 -3.02
C LEU A 335 -14.83 -24.73 -2.33
N LYS A 336 -13.72 -25.44 -2.04
CA LYS A 336 -13.75 -26.69 -1.27
C LYS A 336 -14.25 -26.50 0.16
N ASN A 337 -13.83 -25.41 0.82
CA ASN A 337 -14.18 -25.15 2.22
C ASN A 337 -15.58 -24.53 2.37
N CYS A 338 -16.05 -23.82 1.34
CA CYS A 338 -17.35 -23.14 1.35
C CYS A 338 -18.47 -23.91 0.63
N SER A 339 -18.19 -25.06 0.00
CA SER A 339 -19.23 -25.97 -0.55
C SER A 339 -20.03 -26.73 0.52
N ILE A 340 -19.83 -26.38 1.80
CA ILE A 340 -20.55 -26.89 2.98
C ILE A 340 -21.48 -25.81 3.58
N LEU A 341 -21.56 -24.62 2.99
CA LEU A 341 -22.49 -23.55 3.35
C LEU A 341 -23.55 -23.38 2.27
#